data_AF-A0A7J2JST2-F1
#
_entry.id   AF-A0A7J2JST2-F1
#
_cell.length_a   1.000
_cell.length_b   1.000
_cell.length_c   1.000
_cell.angle_alpha   90.00
_cell.angle_beta   90.00
_cell.angle_gamma   90.00
#
_symmetry.space_group_name_H-M   'P 1'
#
loop_
_entity.id
_entity.type
_entity.pdbx_description
1 polymer ?
#
loop_
_entity_poly.entity_id
_entity_poly.type
_entity_poly.pdbx_seq_one_letter_code
_entity_poly.pdbx_strand_id
1 'polypeptide(L)'
;TASKIIASARKILKVDVMTAFDYYQKRKSVQRITTGTKALDDLLGGGVETQAITEIYGPYGSGKCVSGDTPVPFVNEGNFHFERISDAYEFYRQRFGEVRMDVGFAVPLSGVKVLAVGEDGSTRTVEASYLYRERVHSILEVRTRKGRVLRLTASHRLLSVSRTDGRLDWRPAGDLAPGDLIAAPRALRFPSRDDNTLTKEDAYFLGLFVAEGTPNPLSLSTADEEIRDWVVRYVSERHGYLPSVRVDTRGGRRVYEILFKTPTKEFLGRLAESKAGEKFVPESVFSAPPEVAIEFLRGYIRGDGYLGSTVELTTKSRLLAQQLAYLMKSFGFDVSIREKDVGGRTYYRLYVVGARKGEFLRMMGKEGGTAPTSPYGYPEPIVTALREFYKRAWGGEKGSAGKSVGKRSTRRGYPYRVLVGDSRGKSVGDDTLLKIRSLFQEMRESLIKARDLSLRLEHLSMGELRKLVRAVPFSILGAFERAGVPATRARNYLHRGVPQDLLELNKVKAEILSEIDRRLSVLDEAISFIDEVRKYEWDIVVSTEEVHYDDYVYDFVVPEGHTFIGGWMPTLLHNTQLCHQLAVTVQLP
;
A
#
# COMPACT_ATOMS: atom_id res chain seq x y z
N THR A 1 52.36 -9.09 42.37
CA THR A 1 51.98 -7.73 41.90
C THR A 1 51.24 -7.85 40.59
N ALA A 2 50.23 -7.00 40.37
CA ALA A 2 49.40 -7.00 39.15
C ALA A 2 50.22 -7.01 37.85
N SER A 3 51.37 -6.33 37.83
CA SER A 3 52.29 -6.32 36.69
C SER A 3 52.83 -7.70 36.30
N LYS A 4 53.07 -8.61 37.26
CA LYS A 4 53.52 -9.98 36.97
C LYS A 4 52.40 -10.84 36.36
N ILE A 5 51.16 -10.63 36.81
CA ILE A 5 49.99 -11.35 36.28
C ILE A 5 49.70 -10.89 34.84
N ILE A 6 49.75 -9.57 34.58
CA ILE A 6 49.59 -9.01 33.23
C ILE A 6 50.70 -9.50 32.29
N ALA A 7 51.95 -9.53 32.76
CA ALA A 7 53.08 -10.01 31.95
C ALA A 7 52.95 -11.51 31.59
N SER A 8 52.57 -12.36 32.55
CA SER A 8 52.34 -13.78 32.28
C SER A 8 51.14 -14.01 31.34
N ALA A 9 50.05 -13.25 31.52
CA ALA A 9 48.89 -13.32 30.64
C ALA A 9 49.25 -12.91 29.19
N ARG A 10 50.00 -11.82 29.00
CA ARG A 10 50.48 -11.39 27.67
C ARG A 10 51.40 -12.41 27.01
N LYS A 11 52.23 -13.10 27.80
CA LYS A 11 53.16 -14.14 27.31
C LYS A 11 52.43 -15.41 26.88
N ILE A 12 51.36 -15.79 27.58
CA ILE A 12 50.49 -16.91 27.21
C ILE A 12 49.66 -16.56 25.96
N LEU A 13 49.16 -15.33 25.88
CA LEU A 13 48.37 -14.82 24.75
C LEU A 13 49.19 -14.59 23.47
N LYS A 14 50.53 -14.74 23.52
CA LYS A 14 51.46 -14.48 22.40
C LYS A 14 51.17 -13.15 21.69
N VAL A 15 50.96 -12.09 22.48
CA VAL A 15 50.66 -10.76 21.92
C VAL A 15 51.95 -10.16 21.37
N ASP A 16 52.22 -10.42 20.08
CA ASP A 16 53.34 -9.82 19.37
C ASP A 16 53.06 -8.33 19.10
N VAL A 17 54.01 -7.47 19.49
CA VAL A 17 53.97 -6.04 19.20
C VAL A 17 54.56 -5.83 17.81
N MET A 18 53.79 -5.26 16.89
CA MET A 18 54.25 -4.94 15.54
C MET A 18 54.05 -3.47 15.23
N THR A 19 54.81 -2.94 14.27
CA THR A 19 54.61 -1.55 13.84
C THR A 19 53.29 -1.42 13.07
N ALA A 20 52.69 -0.23 13.08
CA ALA A 20 51.48 0.03 12.30
C ALA A 20 51.68 -0.22 10.80
N PHE A 21 52.91 -0.01 10.30
CA PHE A 21 53.28 -0.28 8.91
C PHE A 21 53.28 -1.79 8.61
N ASP A 22 53.91 -2.60 9.46
CA ASP A 22 53.96 -4.05 9.28
C ASP A 22 52.56 -4.67 9.39
N TYR A 23 51.73 -4.17 10.32
CA TYR A 23 50.34 -4.55 10.43
C TYR A 23 49.55 -4.21 9.16
N TYR A 24 49.74 -3.00 8.60
CA TYR A 24 49.10 -2.59 7.35
C TYR A 24 49.52 -3.47 6.16
N GLN A 25 50.81 -3.81 6.02
CA GLN A 25 51.27 -4.71 4.96
C GLN A 25 50.66 -6.12 5.12
N LYS A 26 50.59 -6.63 6.35
CA LYS A 26 49.92 -7.91 6.64
C LYS A 26 48.42 -7.88 6.32
N ARG A 27 47.77 -6.73 6.53
CA ARG A 27 46.35 -6.54 6.23
C ARG A 27 46.04 -6.51 4.73
N LYS A 28 47.01 -6.15 3.87
CA LYS A 28 46.82 -6.21 2.40
C LYS A 28 46.64 -7.63 1.86
N SER A 29 47.14 -8.65 2.56
CA SER A 29 46.97 -10.05 2.15
C SER A 29 45.71 -10.71 2.73
N VAL A 30 44.90 -9.98 3.49
CA VAL A 30 43.66 -10.50 4.07
C VAL A 30 42.64 -10.71 2.95
N GLN A 31 42.14 -11.93 2.85
CA GLN A 31 41.10 -12.27 1.89
C GLN A 31 39.75 -11.69 2.33
N ARG A 32 38.88 -11.41 1.37
CA ARG A 32 37.53 -10.90 1.60
C ARG A 32 36.51 -11.89 1.04
N ILE A 33 35.46 -12.14 1.80
CA ILE A 33 34.33 -12.98 1.42
C ILE A 33 33.28 -12.06 0.80
N THR A 34 32.85 -12.36 -0.42
CA THR A 34 31.74 -11.63 -1.06
C THR A 34 30.44 -11.87 -0.31
N THR A 35 29.63 -10.82 -0.19
CA THR A 35 28.26 -10.93 0.35
C THR A 35 27.26 -11.42 -0.69
N GLY A 36 27.71 -11.78 -1.90
CA GLY A 36 26.85 -12.10 -3.04
C GLY A 36 26.16 -10.88 -3.68
N THR A 37 26.43 -9.65 -3.17
CA THR A 37 25.88 -8.40 -3.69
C THR A 37 27.01 -7.41 -3.96
N LYS A 38 27.22 -7.08 -5.24
CA LYS A 38 28.32 -6.19 -5.66
C LYS A 38 28.29 -4.81 -4.97
N ALA A 39 27.10 -4.22 -4.82
CA ALA A 39 26.97 -2.91 -4.19
C ALA A 39 27.36 -2.92 -2.70
N LEU A 40 27.08 -4.01 -1.99
CA LEU A 40 27.44 -4.17 -0.58
C LEU A 40 28.93 -4.51 -0.44
N ASP A 41 29.47 -5.35 -1.33
CA ASP A 41 30.90 -5.61 -1.41
C ASP A 41 31.68 -4.32 -1.63
N ASP A 42 31.28 -3.48 -2.60
CA ASP A 42 31.92 -2.20 -2.89
C ASP A 42 31.90 -1.26 -1.66
N LEU A 43 30.77 -1.20 -0.94
CA LEU A 43 30.63 -0.42 0.28
C LEU A 43 31.57 -0.91 1.41
N LEU A 44 31.72 -2.22 1.54
CA LEU A 44 32.62 -2.85 2.51
C LEU A 44 34.09 -2.79 2.07
N GLY A 45 34.39 -2.37 0.84
CA GLY A 45 35.74 -2.28 0.27
C GLY A 45 36.22 -3.56 -0.45
N GLY A 46 35.29 -4.37 -0.96
CA GLY A 46 35.51 -5.63 -1.65
C GLY A 46 34.99 -6.87 -0.91
N GLY A 47 34.05 -6.72 0.03
CA GLY A 47 33.46 -7.80 0.82
C GLY A 47 33.93 -7.84 2.29
N VAL A 48 33.45 -8.84 3.04
CA VAL A 48 33.70 -9.01 4.49
C VAL A 48 35.11 -9.56 4.72
N GLU A 49 35.90 -8.88 5.55
CA GLU A 49 37.30 -9.24 5.79
C GLU A 49 37.44 -10.51 6.64
N THR A 50 38.28 -11.44 6.19
CA THR A 50 38.68 -12.61 6.99
C THR A 50 39.62 -12.21 8.13
N GLN A 51 39.72 -13.05 9.17
CA GLN A 51 40.59 -12.80 10.34
C GLN A 51 40.29 -11.49 11.09
N ALA A 52 39.09 -10.92 10.89
CA ALA A 52 38.57 -9.78 11.61
C ALA A 52 37.17 -10.12 12.13
N ILE A 53 36.80 -9.52 13.27
CA ILE A 53 35.41 -9.51 13.70
C ILE A 53 34.75 -8.34 12.97
N THR A 54 33.84 -8.64 12.05
CA THR A 54 33.01 -7.63 11.40
C THR A 54 31.72 -7.49 12.20
N GLU A 55 31.63 -6.44 13.01
CA GLU A 55 30.43 -6.12 13.76
C GLU A 55 29.56 -5.16 12.93
N ILE A 56 28.37 -5.64 12.54
CA ILE A 56 27.34 -4.80 11.93
C ILE A 56 26.43 -4.36 13.06
N TYR A 57 26.59 -3.11 13.51
CA TYR A 57 25.65 -2.49 14.42
C TYR A 57 24.71 -1.60 13.62
N GLY A 58 23.41 -1.87 13.76
CA GLY A 58 22.34 -0.92 13.44
C GLY A 58 21.60 -0.60 14.74
N PRO A 59 20.87 0.51 14.83
CA PRO A 59 19.99 0.73 15.97
C PRO A 59 19.01 -0.46 16.11
N TYR A 60 19.19 -1.25 17.19
CA TYR A 60 18.21 -2.23 17.64
C TYR A 60 16.93 -1.49 18.01
N GLY A 61 15.77 -2.00 17.58
CA GLY A 61 14.54 -1.25 17.72
C GLY A 61 14.71 0.09 17.02
N SER A 62 14.67 0.11 15.68
CA SER A 62 14.68 1.37 14.91
C SER A 62 13.40 2.19 15.11
N GLY A 63 12.75 2.05 16.26
CA GLY A 63 11.53 2.70 16.68
C GLY A 63 10.31 2.25 15.92
N LYS A 64 10.35 1.41 14.87
CA LYS A 64 9.22 1.22 13.92
C LYS A 64 8.02 0.50 14.54
N CYS A 65 7.33 1.20 15.40
CA CYS A 65 6.25 0.72 16.21
C CYS A 65 5.06 1.65 16.04
N VAL A 66 3.89 1.12 16.36
CA VAL A 66 2.62 1.82 16.39
C VAL A 66 2.15 1.97 17.83
N SER A 67 1.28 2.94 18.10
CA SER A 67 0.68 3.11 19.42
C SER A 67 -0.17 1.89 19.81
N GLY A 68 -0.31 1.64 21.11
CA GLY A 68 -1.07 0.49 21.62
C GLY A 68 -2.52 0.42 21.15
N ASP A 69 -3.17 1.56 20.91
CA ASP A 69 -4.56 1.65 20.42
C ASP A 69 -4.72 1.35 18.92
N THR A 70 -3.64 1.04 18.22
CA THR A 70 -3.67 0.68 16.80
C THR A 70 -4.39 -0.65 16.61
N PRO A 71 -5.50 -0.69 15.86
CA PRO A 71 -6.19 -1.93 15.56
C PRO A 71 -5.41 -2.75 14.53
N VAL A 72 -5.33 -4.05 14.76
CA VAL A 72 -4.58 -5.00 13.95
C VAL A 72 -5.44 -6.25 13.67
N PRO A 73 -5.69 -6.59 12.39
CA PRO A 73 -6.22 -7.88 12.02
C PRO A 73 -5.13 -8.96 12.05
N PHE A 74 -5.39 -10.06 12.74
CA PHE A 74 -4.53 -11.24 12.74
C PHE A 74 -5.36 -12.52 12.82
N VAL A 75 -4.71 -13.65 12.61
CA VAL A 75 -5.33 -14.97 12.57
C VAL A 75 -4.56 -15.88 13.51
N ASN A 76 -5.26 -16.58 14.39
CA ASN A 76 -4.66 -17.54 15.31
C ASN A 76 -5.44 -18.85 15.26
N GLU A 77 -4.77 -19.96 14.99
CA GLU A 77 -5.41 -21.29 14.82
C GLU A 77 -6.62 -21.24 13.85
N GLY A 78 -6.50 -20.42 12.80
CA GLY A 78 -7.55 -20.20 11.79
C GLY A 78 -8.67 -19.24 12.22
N ASN A 79 -8.69 -18.73 13.46
CA ASN A 79 -9.68 -17.75 13.92
C ASN A 79 -9.22 -16.34 13.60
N PHE A 80 -10.09 -15.54 12.99
CA PHE A 80 -9.82 -14.14 12.72
C PHE A 80 -10.03 -13.31 13.99
N HIS A 81 -9.10 -12.39 14.25
CA HIS A 81 -9.15 -11.45 15.35
C HIS A 81 -8.96 -10.03 14.83
N PHE A 82 -9.65 -9.07 15.45
CA PHE A 82 -9.50 -7.65 15.19
C PHE A 82 -9.41 -6.91 16.53
N GLU A 83 -8.19 -6.67 16.99
CA GLU A 83 -7.94 -6.16 18.34
C GLU A 83 -6.96 -4.99 18.30
N ARG A 84 -6.85 -4.26 19.42
CA ARG A 84 -5.74 -3.32 19.60
C ARG A 84 -4.45 -4.11 19.79
N ILE A 85 -3.36 -3.65 19.19
CA ILE A 85 -2.07 -4.35 19.28
C ILE A 85 -1.58 -4.52 20.73
N SER A 86 -1.93 -3.58 21.63
CA SER A 86 -1.62 -3.71 23.06
C SER A 86 -2.40 -4.85 23.72
N ASP A 87 -3.66 -5.06 23.35
CA ASP A 87 -4.51 -6.11 23.92
C ASP A 87 -3.99 -7.48 23.47
N ALA A 88 -3.65 -7.61 22.18
CA ALA A 88 -3.01 -8.80 21.63
C ALA A 88 -1.67 -9.09 22.34
N TYR A 89 -0.84 -8.06 22.56
CA TYR A 89 0.42 -8.21 23.30
C TYR A 89 0.19 -8.78 24.70
N GLU A 90 -0.71 -8.19 25.49
CA GLU A 90 -0.96 -8.64 26.86
C GLU A 90 -1.57 -10.06 26.90
N PHE A 91 -2.45 -10.41 25.95
CA PHE A 91 -2.98 -11.77 25.82
C PHE A 91 -1.86 -12.79 25.61
N TYR A 92 -0.98 -12.56 24.65
CA TYR A 92 0.11 -13.50 24.35
C TYR A 92 1.20 -13.47 25.40
N ARG A 93 1.47 -12.33 26.04
CA ARG A 93 2.39 -12.22 27.18
C ARG A 93 1.97 -13.14 28.33
N GLN A 94 0.69 -13.18 28.66
CA GLN A 94 0.18 -14.05 29.72
C GLN A 94 0.33 -15.54 29.38
N ARG A 95 0.27 -15.90 28.09
CA ARG A 95 0.35 -17.28 27.62
C ARG A 95 1.78 -17.78 27.41
N PHE A 96 2.66 -16.94 26.87
CA PHE A 96 4.01 -17.33 26.42
C PHE A 96 5.14 -16.65 27.19
N GLY A 97 4.83 -15.69 28.07
CA GLY A 97 5.82 -14.86 28.75
C GLY A 97 6.38 -13.77 27.86
N GLU A 98 7.10 -12.83 28.46
CA GLU A 98 7.88 -11.82 27.74
C GLU A 98 9.37 -12.02 27.99
N VAL A 99 10.17 -11.73 26.98
CA VAL A 99 11.63 -11.73 27.04
C VAL A 99 12.13 -10.30 26.93
N ARG A 100 13.13 -9.95 27.74
CA ARG A 100 13.76 -8.64 27.68
C ARG A 100 14.68 -8.56 26.47
N MET A 101 14.56 -7.46 25.73
CA MET A 101 15.41 -7.06 24.62
C MET A 101 16.21 -5.81 25.05
N ASP A 102 17.16 -5.36 24.23
CA ASP A 102 18.05 -4.24 24.60
C ASP A 102 17.30 -2.97 25.06
N VAL A 103 16.34 -2.50 24.26
CA VAL A 103 15.55 -1.28 24.53
C VAL A 103 14.07 -1.55 24.86
N GLY A 104 13.64 -2.82 24.85
CA GLY A 104 12.23 -3.18 25.01
C GLY A 104 11.98 -4.61 25.47
N PHE A 105 10.80 -5.14 25.14
CA PHE A 105 10.37 -6.49 25.48
C PHE A 105 9.71 -7.15 24.27
N ALA A 106 9.83 -8.46 24.14
CA ALA A 106 9.17 -9.21 23.09
C ALA A 106 8.44 -10.44 23.66
N VAL A 107 7.33 -10.81 23.03
CA VAL A 107 6.59 -12.03 23.31
C VAL A 107 6.78 -12.97 22.12
N PRO A 108 7.33 -14.18 22.31
CA PRO A 108 7.41 -15.16 21.24
C PRO A 108 6.00 -15.63 20.84
N LEU A 109 5.76 -15.72 19.54
CA LEU A 109 4.48 -16.16 18.99
C LEU A 109 4.63 -17.51 18.29
N SER A 110 3.55 -18.29 18.34
CA SER A 110 3.40 -19.54 17.61
C SER A 110 1.98 -19.64 17.08
N GLY A 111 1.81 -19.94 15.79
CA GLY A 111 0.50 -20.08 15.15
C GLY A 111 -0.24 -18.76 14.87
N VAL A 112 0.38 -17.61 15.15
CA VAL A 112 -0.18 -16.27 14.88
C VAL A 112 0.24 -15.81 13.50
N LYS A 113 -0.74 -15.47 12.66
CA LYS A 113 -0.51 -14.98 11.30
C LYS A 113 -1.11 -13.59 11.14
N VAL A 114 -0.33 -12.64 10.64
CA VAL A 114 -0.79 -11.29 10.30
C VAL A 114 -1.10 -11.19 8.82
N LEU A 115 -1.93 -10.22 8.44
CA LEU A 115 -2.12 -9.89 7.03
C LEU A 115 -0.94 -9.05 6.54
N ALA A 116 -0.33 -9.45 5.42
CA ALA A 116 0.75 -8.74 4.75
C ALA A 116 0.44 -8.56 3.27
N VAL A 117 1.17 -7.65 2.60
CA VAL A 117 1.06 -7.45 1.15
C VAL A 117 2.27 -8.07 0.47
N GLY A 118 2.03 -8.99 -0.47
CA GLY A 118 3.08 -9.62 -1.29
C GLY A 118 3.66 -8.68 -2.34
N GLU A 119 4.72 -9.12 -3.02
CA GLU A 119 5.40 -8.35 -4.06
C GLU A 119 4.49 -8.02 -5.27
N ASP A 120 3.45 -8.81 -5.50
CA ASP A 120 2.44 -8.60 -6.54
C ASP A 120 1.30 -7.66 -6.11
N GLY A 121 1.34 -7.14 -4.88
CA GLY A 121 0.29 -6.30 -4.30
C GLY A 121 -0.90 -7.08 -3.73
N SER A 122 -0.88 -8.41 -3.76
CA SER A 122 -1.93 -9.24 -3.17
C SER A 122 -1.78 -9.35 -1.66
N THR A 123 -2.90 -9.41 -0.94
CA THR A 123 -2.89 -9.64 0.50
C THR A 123 -2.81 -11.14 0.77
N ARG A 124 -1.89 -11.54 1.67
CA ARG A 124 -1.71 -12.91 2.16
C ARG A 124 -1.53 -12.93 3.67
N THR A 125 -1.65 -14.10 4.29
CA THR A 125 -1.31 -14.29 5.70
C THR A 125 0.15 -14.71 5.83
N VAL A 126 0.84 -14.19 6.83
CA VAL A 126 2.25 -14.47 7.11
C VAL A 126 2.42 -14.72 8.61
N GLU A 127 3.25 -15.69 8.96
CA GLU A 127 3.54 -16.02 10.35
C GLU A 127 4.32 -14.90 11.04
N ALA A 128 3.79 -14.46 12.19
CA ALA A 128 4.48 -13.54 13.07
C ALA A 128 5.26 -14.35 14.11
N SER A 129 6.53 -13.99 14.28
CA SER A 129 7.45 -14.67 15.18
C SER A 129 7.48 -14.07 16.58
N TYR A 130 7.28 -12.75 16.68
CA TYR A 130 7.24 -12.03 17.95
C TYR A 130 6.22 -10.89 17.91
N LEU A 131 5.77 -10.47 19.09
CA LEU A 131 5.17 -9.16 19.35
C LEU A 131 6.14 -8.36 20.21
N TYR A 132 6.59 -7.22 19.72
CA TYR A 132 7.56 -6.33 20.38
C TYR A 132 6.85 -5.15 21.03
N ARG A 133 7.42 -4.63 22.13
CA ARG A 133 7.06 -3.32 22.70
C ARG A 133 8.27 -2.58 23.29
N GLU A 134 8.20 -1.26 23.29
CA GLU A 134 9.15 -0.37 23.99
C GLU A 134 8.43 0.89 24.47
N ARG A 135 8.99 1.59 25.47
CA ARG A 135 8.44 2.87 25.93
C ARG A 135 9.05 4.04 25.16
N VAL A 136 8.20 4.98 24.75
CA VAL A 136 8.61 6.21 24.07
C VAL A 136 7.92 7.42 24.68
N HIS A 137 8.60 8.57 24.64
CA HIS A 137 8.06 9.83 25.15
C HIS A 137 7.05 10.47 24.21
N SER A 138 7.29 10.38 22.91
CA SER A 138 6.43 10.96 21.88
C SER A 138 6.21 9.98 20.72
N ILE A 139 5.12 10.21 20.02
CA ILE A 139 4.79 9.55 18.75
C ILE A 139 4.38 10.60 17.73
N LEU A 140 4.43 10.24 16.46
CA LEU A 140 3.89 11.03 15.36
C LEU A 140 2.46 10.56 15.04
N GLU A 141 1.53 11.50 14.97
CA GLU A 141 0.20 11.31 14.43
C GLU A 141 0.17 11.80 12.97
N VAL A 142 -0.04 10.87 12.04
CA VAL A 142 -0.22 11.15 10.61
C VAL A 142 -1.68 10.97 10.25
N ARG A 143 -2.31 12.02 9.73
CA ARG A 143 -3.68 11.98 9.21
C ARG A 143 -3.72 12.06 7.70
N THR A 144 -4.69 11.40 7.10
CA THR A 144 -4.87 11.42 5.63
C THR A 144 -6.23 11.93 5.18
N ARG A 145 -6.34 12.22 3.88
CA ARG A 145 -7.55 12.73 3.23
C ARG A 145 -8.72 11.74 3.27
N LYS A 146 -8.49 10.41 3.23
CA LYS A 146 -9.57 9.42 3.43
C LYS A 146 -9.89 9.17 4.91
N GLY A 147 -9.17 9.78 5.85
CA GLY A 147 -9.45 9.66 7.28
C GLY A 147 -8.67 8.55 7.99
N ARG A 148 -7.53 8.12 7.43
CA ARG A 148 -6.59 7.30 8.20
C ARG A 148 -6.00 8.15 9.31
N VAL A 149 -5.81 7.52 10.45
CA VAL A 149 -5.06 8.05 11.58
C VAL A 149 -4.02 7.00 11.91
N LEU A 150 -2.75 7.36 11.74
CA LEU A 150 -1.61 6.53 12.06
C LEU A 150 -0.87 7.18 13.23
N ARG A 151 -0.75 6.45 14.32
CA ARG A 151 -0.05 6.88 15.53
C ARG A 151 1.13 5.95 15.69
N LEU A 152 2.31 6.45 15.34
CA LEU A 152 3.51 5.64 15.14
C LEU A 152 4.75 6.46 15.46
N THR A 153 5.89 5.83 15.63
CA THR A 153 7.13 6.58 15.83
C THR A 153 7.57 7.30 14.54
N ALA A 154 8.34 8.38 14.68
CA ALA A 154 8.84 9.14 13.53
C ALA A 154 9.71 8.30 12.58
N SER A 155 10.36 7.25 13.08
CA SER A 155 11.20 6.35 12.29
C SER A 155 10.44 5.21 11.59
N HIS A 156 9.16 4.97 11.95
CA HIS A 156 8.32 3.99 11.26
C HIS A 156 8.21 4.37 9.78
N ARG A 157 8.41 3.40 8.88
CA ARG A 157 8.45 3.68 7.45
C ARG A 157 7.11 3.41 6.80
N LEU A 158 6.67 4.32 5.94
CA LEU A 158 5.48 4.17 5.12
C LEU A 158 5.90 4.21 3.65
N LEU A 159 5.32 3.33 2.84
CA LEU A 159 5.58 3.31 1.41
C LEU A 159 4.96 4.56 0.77
N SER A 160 5.78 5.35 0.11
CA SER A 160 5.44 6.63 -0.50
C SER A 160 5.85 6.66 -1.98
N VAL A 161 5.57 7.79 -2.63
CA VAL A 161 6.09 8.11 -3.96
C VAL A 161 6.88 9.41 -3.85
N SER A 162 8.15 9.36 -4.22
CA SER A 162 9.02 10.52 -4.35
C SER A 162 8.43 11.54 -5.32
N ARG A 163 8.32 12.79 -4.86
CA ARG A 163 7.81 13.90 -5.68
C ARG A 163 8.78 14.33 -6.79
N THR A 164 10.07 14.00 -6.67
CA THR A 164 11.12 14.51 -7.57
C THR A 164 11.41 13.60 -8.74
N ASP A 165 11.44 12.28 -8.52
CA ASP A 165 11.79 11.30 -9.55
C ASP A 165 10.71 10.21 -9.75
N GLY A 166 9.62 10.25 -8.96
CA GLY A 166 8.52 9.30 -9.09
C GLY A 166 8.86 7.90 -8.63
N ARG A 167 9.94 7.68 -7.88
CA ARG A 167 10.24 6.35 -7.34
C ARG A 167 9.37 6.03 -6.13
N LEU A 168 9.02 4.76 -5.97
CA LEU A 168 8.40 4.27 -4.74
C LEU A 168 9.50 4.06 -3.70
N ASP A 169 9.30 4.59 -2.49
CA ASP A 169 10.28 4.52 -1.42
C ASP A 169 9.63 4.35 -0.04
N TRP A 170 10.32 3.61 0.82
CA TRP A 170 9.94 3.46 2.22
C TRP A 170 10.51 4.63 3.03
N ARG A 171 9.70 5.65 3.24
CA ARG A 171 10.09 6.90 3.91
C ARG A 171 9.73 6.86 5.40
N PRO A 172 10.62 7.32 6.30
CA PRO A 172 10.26 7.56 7.69
C PRO A 172 9.05 8.49 7.79
N ALA A 173 8.15 8.20 8.72
CA ALA A 173 6.94 8.97 8.89
C ALA A 173 7.22 10.43 9.30
N GLY A 174 8.31 10.66 10.05
CA GLY A 174 8.77 12.01 10.42
C GLY A 174 9.19 12.87 9.23
N ASP A 175 9.50 12.26 8.08
CA ASP A 175 9.88 12.98 6.85
C ASP A 175 8.66 13.28 5.96
N LEU A 176 7.46 12.81 6.34
CA LEU A 176 6.24 13.04 5.58
C LEU A 176 5.70 14.45 5.83
N ALA A 177 5.33 15.12 4.75
CA ALA A 177 4.69 16.42 4.77
C ALA A 177 3.28 16.35 4.14
N PRO A 178 2.38 17.30 4.46
CA PRO A 178 1.10 17.42 3.77
C PRO A 178 1.26 17.40 2.24
N GLY A 179 0.42 16.60 1.58
CA GLY A 179 0.49 16.30 0.15
C GLY A 179 1.29 15.06 -0.21
N ASP A 180 2.10 14.49 0.71
CA ASP A 180 2.79 13.23 0.48
C ASP A 180 1.81 12.08 0.40
N LEU A 181 2.22 11.02 -0.27
CA LEU A 181 1.40 9.83 -0.43
C LEU A 181 1.79 8.76 0.57
N ILE A 182 0.80 8.02 1.03
CA ILE A 182 1.02 6.75 1.72
C ILE A 182 0.27 5.64 1.01
N ALA A 183 0.89 4.48 0.93
CA ALA A 183 0.31 3.29 0.33
C ALA A 183 -0.64 2.59 1.31
N ALA A 184 -1.66 1.97 0.72
CA ALA A 184 -2.58 1.07 1.39
C ALA A 184 -2.84 -0.16 0.50
N PRO A 185 -3.27 -1.30 1.07
CA PRO A 185 -3.64 -2.46 0.27
C PRO A 185 -4.75 -2.10 -0.72
N ARG A 186 -4.81 -2.72 -1.91
CA ARG A 186 -5.95 -2.52 -2.82
C ARG A 186 -7.19 -3.28 -2.40
N ALA A 187 -6.99 -4.52 -1.96
CA ALA A 187 -8.02 -5.37 -1.40
C ALA A 187 -7.41 -6.24 -0.29
N LEU A 188 -8.22 -6.56 0.71
CA LEU A 188 -7.85 -7.54 1.74
C LEU A 188 -8.36 -8.92 1.36
N ARG A 189 -7.67 -9.95 1.84
CA ARG A 189 -8.17 -11.33 1.79
C ARG A 189 -8.09 -11.90 3.19
N PHE A 190 -9.24 -12.08 3.81
CA PHE A 190 -9.35 -12.80 5.07
C PHE A 190 -9.43 -14.29 4.75
N PRO A 191 -8.76 -15.17 5.52
CA PRO A 191 -8.92 -16.60 5.33
C PRO A 191 -10.34 -17.01 5.71
N SER A 192 -11.05 -17.61 4.76
CA SER A 192 -12.31 -18.29 5.03
C SER A 192 -12.05 -19.53 5.88
N ARG A 193 -13.03 -19.90 6.71
CA ARG A 193 -13.01 -21.18 7.42
C ARG A 193 -14.03 -22.14 6.83
N ASP A 194 -13.62 -23.40 6.66
CA ASP A 194 -14.49 -24.46 6.16
C ASP A 194 -15.58 -24.86 7.16
N ASP A 195 -15.35 -24.62 8.46
CA ASP A 195 -16.31 -24.86 9.55
C ASP A 195 -17.26 -23.68 9.82
N ASN A 196 -17.22 -22.64 8.98
CA ASN A 196 -18.12 -21.49 9.13
C ASN A 196 -19.56 -21.88 8.78
N THR A 197 -20.46 -21.79 9.76
CA THR A 197 -21.87 -22.18 9.63
C THR A 197 -22.83 -21.03 9.33
N LEU A 198 -22.32 -19.80 9.14
CA LEU A 198 -23.16 -18.65 8.81
C LEU A 198 -23.79 -18.81 7.43
N THR A 199 -25.12 -18.73 7.40
CA THR A 199 -25.87 -18.61 6.16
C THR A 199 -25.95 -17.15 5.70
N LYS A 200 -26.37 -16.93 4.45
CA LYS A 200 -26.64 -15.59 3.93
C LYS A 200 -27.68 -14.82 4.74
N GLU A 201 -28.75 -15.50 5.17
CA GLU A 201 -29.78 -14.88 6.01
C GLU A 201 -29.26 -14.55 7.41
N ASP A 202 -28.43 -15.42 8.00
CA ASP A 202 -27.76 -15.14 9.27
C ASP A 202 -26.91 -13.86 9.19
N ALA A 203 -26.09 -13.73 8.14
CA ALA A 203 -25.26 -12.56 7.94
C ALA A 203 -26.11 -11.29 7.75
N TYR A 204 -27.17 -11.37 6.94
CA TYR A 204 -28.10 -10.26 6.73
C TYR A 204 -28.78 -9.82 8.03
N PHE A 205 -29.26 -10.77 8.85
CA PHE A 205 -29.85 -10.49 10.16
C PHE A 205 -28.84 -9.85 11.12
N LEU A 206 -27.61 -10.35 11.19
CA LEU A 206 -26.54 -9.74 11.98
C LEU A 206 -26.27 -8.30 11.54
N GLY A 207 -26.27 -8.03 10.24
CA GLY A 207 -26.14 -6.67 9.70
C GLY A 207 -27.26 -5.74 10.18
N LEU A 208 -28.52 -6.19 10.08
CA LEU A 208 -29.67 -5.45 10.58
C LEU A 208 -29.61 -5.21 12.10
N PHE A 209 -29.20 -6.21 12.88
CA PHE A 209 -29.08 -6.08 14.34
C PHE A 209 -27.92 -5.16 14.75
N VAL A 210 -26.84 -5.12 13.98
CA VAL A 210 -25.74 -4.18 14.22
C VAL A 210 -26.18 -2.74 13.97
N ALA A 211 -27.05 -2.52 12.97
CA ALA A 211 -27.65 -1.23 12.65
C ALA A 211 -28.70 -0.78 13.70
N GLU A 212 -29.71 -1.60 13.95
CA GLU A 212 -30.96 -1.19 14.63
C GLU A 212 -31.24 -1.95 15.94
N GLY A 213 -30.37 -2.88 16.34
CA GLY A 213 -30.58 -3.73 17.50
C GLY A 213 -30.23 -3.04 18.82
N THR A 214 -31.06 -3.23 19.85
CA THR A 214 -30.86 -2.73 21.22
C THR A 214 -30.83 -3.89 22.23
N PRO A 215 -30.03 -3.80 23.31
CA PRO A 215 -29.89 -4.88 24.29
C PRO A 215 -31.00 -4.90 25.36
N ASN A 216 -31.71 -3.78 25.58
CA ASN A 216 -32.72 -3.68 26.65
C ASN A 216 -33.95 -2.82 26.27
N PRO A 217 -35.13 -3.42 26.06
CA PRO A 217 -35.32 -4.87 25.90
C PRO A 217 -34.52 -5.37 24.69
N LEU A 218 -34.18 -6.66 24.64
CA LEU A 218 -33.47 -7.22 23.48
C LEU A 218 -34.41 -7.18 22.26
N SER A 219 -34.18 -6.23 21.36
CA SER A 219 -35.09 -5.97 20.24
C SER A 219 -34.37 -5.37 19.04
N LEU A 220 -35.06 -5.38 17.90
CA LEU A 220 -34.70 -4.64 16.70
C LEU A 220 -35.87 -3.74 16.30
N SER A 221 -35.59 -2.47 16.05
CA SER A 221 -36.60 -1.50 15.64
C SER A 221 -36.50 -1.19 14.15
N THR A 222 -37.62 -1.07 13.45
CA THR A 222 -37.64 -0.65 12.04
C THR A 222 -38.95 0.04 11.66
N ALA A 223 -38.88 0.99 10.74
CA ALA A 223 -40.06 1.62 10.15
C ALA A 223 -40.41 1.06 8.75
N ASP A 224 -39.75 -0.03 8.34
CA ASP A 224 -39.93 -0.74 7.08
C ASP A 224 -40.68 -2.06 7.34
N GLU A 225 -41.85 -2.22 6.71
CA GLU A 225 -42.71 -3.40 6.87
C GLU A 225 -42.10 -4.66 6.24
N GLU A 226 -41.33 -4.53 5.15
CA GLU A 226 -40.64 -5.65 4.52
C GLU A 226 -39.55 -6.19 5.44
N ILE A 227 -38.79 -5.29 6.09
CA ILE A 227 -37.77 -5.69 7.07
C ILE A 227 -38.44 -6.35 8.27
N ARG A 228 -39.56 -5.80 8.76
CA ARG A 228 -40.33 -6.42 9.85
C ARG A 228 -40.72 -7.86 9.51
N ASP A 229 -41.36 -8.06 8.37
CA ASP A 229 -41.86 -9.39 7.97
C ASP A 229 -40.72 -10.37 7.73
N TRP A 230 -39.63 -9.90 7.12
CA TRP A 230 -38.42 -10.69 6.93
C TRP A 230 -37.83 -11.15 8.27
N VAL A 231 -37.66 -10.24 9.25
CA VAL A 231 -37.08 -10.58 10.56
C VAL A 231 -38.00 -11.53 11.33
N VAL A 232 -39.31 -11.32 11.30
CA VAL A 232 -40.29 -12.21 11.97
C VAL A 232 -40.21 -13.62 11.38
N ARG A 233 -40.17 -13.75 10.05
CA ARG A 233 -40.01 -15.05 9.36
C ARG A 233 -38.68 -15.70 9.74
N TYR A 234 -37.57 -14.98 9.56
CA TYR A 234 -36.23 -15.49 9.85
C TYR A 234 -36.12 -16.00 11.29
N VAL A 235 -36.58 -15.23 12.28
CA VAL A 235 -36.52 -15.67 13.69
C VAL A 235 -37.38 -16.90 13.95
N SER A 236 -38.57 -16.96 13.34
CA SER A 236 -39.47 -18.11 13.48
C SER A 236 -38.85 -19.39 12.92
N GLU A 237 -38.24 -19.32 11.73
CA GLU A 237 -37.64 -20.46 11.04
C GLU A 237 -36.28 -20.85 11.63
N ARG A 238 -35.40 -19.87 11.89
CA ARG A 238 -34.02 -20.10 12.35
C ARG A 238 -33.92 -20.37 13.85
N HIS A 239 -34.74 -19.71 14.66
CA HIS A 239 -34.66 -19.79 16.14
C HIS A 239 -35.85 -20.48 16.79
N GLY A 240 -36.85 -20.92 16.00
CA GLY A 240 -37.92 -21.79 16.47
C GLY A 240 -38.98 -21.11 17.33
N TYR A 241 -39.14 -19.79 17.24
CA TYR A 241 -40.22 -19.08 17.94
C TYR A 241 -40.72 -17.85 17.17
N LEU A 242 -42.01 -17.56 17.30
CA LEU A 242 -42.59 -16.34 16.76
C LEU A 242 -42.25 -15.14 17.67
N PRO A 243 -41.47 -14.13 17.21
CA PRO A 243 -41.15 -12.97 18.02
C PRO A 243 -42.38 -12.06 18.20
N SER A 244 -42.44 -11.37 19.35
CA SER A 244 -43.50 -10.39 19.59
C SER A 244 -43.16 -9.06 18.92
N VAL A 245 -44.11 -8.44 18.23
CA VAL A 245 -43.94 -7.13 17.59
C VAL A 245 -44.78 -6.08 18.31
N ARG A 246 -44.12 -5.04 18.83
CA ARG A 246 -44.77 -3.83 19.34
C ARG A 246 -44.79 -2.76 18.26
N VAL A 247 -45.81 -1.91 18.26
CA VAL A 247 -45.94 -0.81 17.31
C VAL A 247 -45.95 0.51 18.08
N ASP A 248 -45.00 1.39 17.75
CA ASP A 248 -44.98 2.76 18.24
C ASP A 248 -45.43 3.72 17.13
N THR A 249 -46.38 4.60 17.45
CA THR A 249 -46.95 5.59 16.53
C THR A 249 -46.68 7.04 16.97
N ARG A 250 -45.96 7.26 18.09
CA ARG A 250 -45.77 8.59 18.70
C ARG A 250 -44.98 9.56 17.83
N GLY A 251 -44.17 9.06 16.89
CA GLY A 251 -43.32 9.87 16.01
C GLY A 251 -43.95 10.26 14.67
N GLY A 252 -45.26 10.04 14.46
CA GLY A 252 -45.95 10.32 13.19
C GLY A 252 -45.69 9.29 12.07
N ARG A 253 -44.75 8.36 12.28
CA ARG A 253 -44.52 7.16 11.47
C ARG A 253 -44.62 5.92 12.36
N ARG A 254 -45.15 4.82 11.83
CA ARG A 254 -45.18 3.53 12.54
C ARG A 254 -43.76 2.97 12.64
N VAL A 255 -43.34 2.64 13.84
CA VAL A 255 -42.09 1.93 14.13
C VAL A 255 -42.46 0.60 14.75
N TYR A 256 -41.92 -0.48 14.18
CA TYR A 256 -42.09 -1.85 14.64
C TYR A 256 -40.89 -2.23 15.51
N GLU A 257 -41.13 -2.54 16.77
CA GLU A 257 -40.13 -3.08 17.69
C GLU A 257 -40.34 -4.60 17.81
N ILE A 258 -39.37 -5.38 17.32
CA ILE A 258 -39.40 -6.84 17.29
C ILE A 258 -38.60 -7.37 18.48
N LEU A 259 -39.26 -8.04 19.42
CA LEU A 259 -38.68 -8.52 20.67
C LEU A 259 -38.11 -9.93 20.51
N PHE A 260 -36.88 -10.12 20.98
CA PHE A 260 -36.16 -11.39 20.90
C PHE A 260 -36.08 -12.12 22.24
N LYS A 261 -36.03 -13.46 22.17
CA LYS A 261 -35.91 -14.39 23.29
C LYS A 261 -34.51 -15.01 23.38
N THR A 262 -34.29 -15.84 24.40
CA THR A 262 -33.02 -16.52 24.69
C THR A 262 -32.35 -17.19 23.47
N PRO A 263 -33.05 -17.93 22.59
CA PRO A 263 -32.37 -18.56 21.44
C PRO A 263 -31.67 -17.55 20.50
N THR A 264 -32.29 -16.39 20.28
CA THR A 264 -31.69 -15.31 19.50
C THR A 264 -30.60 -14.59 20.27
N LYS A 265 -30.75 -14.43 21.61
CA LYS A 265 -29.68 -13.89 22.47
C LYS A 265 -28.42 -14.74 22.38
N GLU A 266 -28.55 -16.06 22.45
CA GLU A 266 -27.44 -17.02 22.35
C GLU A 266 -26.75 -16.94 20.98
N PHE A 267 -27.53 -16.88 19.90
CA PHE A 267 -27.00 -16.69 18.55
C PHE A 267 -26.23 -15.38 18.38
N LEU A 268 -26.76 -14.27 18.91
CA LEU A 268 -26.12 -12.95 18.85
C LEU A 268 -24.86 -12.87 19.73
N GLY A 269 -24.76 -13.69 20.78
CA GLY A 269 -23.64 -13.69 21.73
C GLY A 269 -23.37 -12.28 22.29
N ARG A 270 -22.12 -11.82 22.18
CA ARG A 270 -21.69 -10.49 22.67
C ARG A 270 -22.44 -9.33 22.01
N LEU A 271 -23.00 -9.50 20.80
CA LEU A 271 -23.79 -8.42 20.18
C LEU A 271 -25.07 -8.12 20.95
N ALA A 272 -25.69 -9.13 21.57
CA ALA A 272 -26.96 -8.97 22.28
C ALA A 272 -26.87 -8.01 23.48
N GLU A 273 -25.65 -7.71 23.95
CA GLU A 273 -25.39 -6.86 25.12
C GLU A 273 -24.79 -5.50 24.72
N SER A 274 -24.45 -5.34 23.43
CA SER A 274 -23.77 -4.14 22.92
C SER A 274 -24.71 -2.95 22.73
N LYS A 275 -24.31 -1.78 23.24
CA LYS A 275 -24.95 -0.50 22.94
C LYS A 275 -24.43 0.10 21.63
N ALA A 276 -25.09 1.14 21.11
CA ALA A 276 -24.73 1.78 19.84
C ALA A 276 -23.24 2.20 19.73
N GLY A 277 -22.60 2.61 20.83
CA GLY A 277 -21.17 2.97 20.86
C GLY A 277 -20.20 1.78 20.96
N GLU A 278 -20.73 0.57 21.19
CA GLU A 278 -19.99 -0.67 21.45
C GLU A 278 -20.25 -1.73 20.38
N LYS A 279 -21.13 -1.45 19.41
CA LYS A 279 -21.41 -2.33 18.26
C LYS A 279 -20.12 -2.66 17.52
N PHE A 280 -20.07 -3.85 16.92
CA PHE A 280 -18.92 -4.37 16.18
C PHE A 280 -19.40 -5.34 15.09
N VAL A 281 -18.54 -5.64 14.13
CA VAL A 281 -18.73 -6.72 13.15
C VAL A 281 -18.26 -8.03 13.80
N PRO A 282 -19.09 -9.08 13.88
CA PRO A 282 -18.67 -10.37 14.40
C PRO A 282 -17.50 -10.98 13.63
N GLU A 283 -16.55 -11.61 14.32
CA GLU A 283 -15.41 -12.30 13.70
C GLU A 283 -15.85 -13.37 12.69
N SER A 284 -16.98 -14.03 12.98
CA SER A 284 -17.59 -15.03 12.11
C SER A 284 -18.02 -14.48 10.75
N VAL A 285 -18.30 -13.17 10.63
CA VAL A 285 -18.55 -12.49 9.35
C VAL A 285 -17.25 -12.26 8.57
N PHE A 286 -16.14 -11.92 9.25
CA PHE A 286 -14.84 -11.75 8.58
C PHE A 286 -14.29 -13.06 8.02
N SER A 287 -14.54 -14.17 8.72
CA SER A 287 -14.15 -15.52 8.30
C SER A 287 -15.19 -16.22 7.42
N ALA A 288 -16.28 -15.55 7.03
CA ALA A 288 -17.31 -16.13 6.17
C ALA A 288 -16.92 -16.07 4.68
N PRO A 289 -17.45 -16.99 3.85
CA PRO A 289 -17.34 -16.87 2.41
C PRO A 289 -17.78 -15.47 1.92
N PRO A 290 -17.14 -14.86 0.92
CA PRO A 290 -17.45 -13.50 0.46
C PRO A 290 -18.94 -13.27 0.14
N GLU A 291 -19.60 -14.27 -0.44
CA GLU A 291 -21.02 -14.27 -0.77
C GLU A 291 -21.96 -14.28 0.45
N VAL A 292 -21.46 -14.64 1.63
CA VAL A 292 -22.16 -14.55 2.91
C VAL A 292 -21.82 -13.23 3.60
N ALA A 293 -20.53 -12.89 3.68
CA ALA A 293 -20.08 -11.66 4.33
C ALA A 293 -20.65 -10.37 3.69
N ILE A 294 -20.92 -10.38 2.38
CA ILE A 294 -21.54 -9.23 1.70
C ILE A 294 -22.98 -8.98 2.15
N GLU A 295 -23.70 -10.03 2.59
CA GLU A 295 -25.08 -9.93 3.06
C GLU A 295 -25.16 -9.21 4.41
N PHE A 296 -24.13 -9.33 5.25
CA PHE A 296 -23.99 -8.49 6.44
C PHE A 296 -23.95 -7.00 6.09
N LEU A 297 -23.16 -6.61 5.08
CA LEU A 297 -23.13 -5.22 4.62
C LEU A 297 -24.48 -4.77 4.06
N ARG A 298 -25.20 -5.63 3.33
CA ARG A 298 -26.56 -5.32 2.85
C ARG A 298 -27.51 -5.07 4.01
N GLY A 299 -27.52 -5.96 5.02
CA GLY A 299 -28.37 -5.84 6.21
C GLY A 299 -28.07 -4.54 6.96
N TYR A 300 -26.79 -4.26 7.20
CA TYR A 300 -26.37 -3.03 7.89
C TYR A 300 -26.79 -1.77 7.12
N ILE A 301 -26.60 -1.75 5.79
CA ILE A 301 -26.99 -0.62 4.93
C ILE A 301 -28.52 -0.44 4.89
N ARG A 302 -29.29 -1.53 4.90
CA ARG A 302 -30.75 -1.46 4.90
C ARG A 302 -31.31 -0.93 6.23
N GLY A 303 -30.63 -1.16 7.34
CA GLY A 303 -30.97 -0.58 8.63
C GLY A 303 -30.59 0.90 8.76
N ASP A 304 -29.29 1.20 8.70
CA ASP A 304 -28.72 2.49 9.13
C ASP A 304 -27.95 3.21 8.00
N GLY A 305 -28.00 2.69 6.77
CA GLY A 305 -27.30 3.24 5.62
C GLY A 305 -28.15 4.17 4.76
N TYR A 306 -27.52 5.21 4.21
CA TYR A 306 -28.12 6.05 3.17
C TYR A 306 -27.58 5.66 1.78
N LEU A 307 -28.47 5.17 0.92
CA LEU A 307 -28.17 4.75 -0.46
C LEU A 307 -28.59 5.82 -1.49
N GLY A 308 -27.78 6.88 -1.61
CA GLY A 308 -27.97 7.96 -2.58
C GLY A 308 -27.07 7.80 -3.81
N SER A 309 -26.64 8.93 -4.41
CA SER A 309 -25.52 8.94 -5.38
C SER A 309 -24.18 8.51 -4.76
N THR A 310 -24.16 8.39 -3.43
CA THR A 310 -23.10 7.80 -2.61
C THR A 310 -23.72 6.90 -1.56
N VAL A 311 -22.98 5.90 -1.09
CA VAL A 311 -23.33 5.19 0.14
C VAL A 311 -22.68 5.93 1.29
N GLU A 312 -23.50 6.28 2.27
CA GLU A 312 -23.08 6.88 3.54
C GLU A 312 -23.56 5.99 4.70
N LEU A 313 -22.65 5.69 5.63
CA LEU A 313 -22.95 5.01 6.88
C LEU A 313 -22.57 5.93 8.04
N THR A 314 -23.33 5.91 9.13
CA THR A 314 -23.01 6.69 10.33
C THR A 314 -23.03 5.79 11.55
N THR A 315 -22.01 5.84 12.40
CA THR A 315 -22.03 5.07 13.65
C THR A 315 -21.41 5.85 14.81
N LYS A 316 -21.84 5.54 16.04
CA LYS A 316 -21.19 6.02 17.27
C LYS A 316 -20.01 5.14 17.67
N SER A 317 -19.95 3.90 17.19
CA SER A 317 -18.89 2.96 17.52
C SER A 317 -17.69 3.19 16.61
N ARG A 318 -16.58 3.66 17.19
CA ARG A 318 -15.30 3.76 16.48
C ARG A 318 -14.85 2.40 15.96
N LEU A 319 -14.98 1.35 16.80
CA LEU A 319 -14.62 -0.01 16.44
C LEU A 319 -15.41 -0.50 15.22
N LEU A 320 -16.72 -0.28 15.20
CA LEU A 320 -17.56 -0.64 14.05
C LEU A 320 -17.13 0.11 12.79
N ALA A 321 -16.86 1.42 12.88
CA ALA A 321 -16.39 2.20 11.73
C ALA A 321 -15.08 1.64 11.16
N GLN A 322 -14.12 1.29 12.03
CA GLN A 322 -12.87 0.66 11.61
C GLN A 322 -13.15 -0.69 10.96
N GLN A 323 -13.88 -1.60 11.63
CA GLN A 323 -14.20 -2.92 11.11
C GLN A 323 -14.97 -2.90 9.79
N LEU A 324 -15.93 -1.97 9.61
CA LEU A 324 -16.61 -1.76 8.33
C LEU A 324 -15.64 -1.33 7.23
N ALA A 325 -14.65 -0.48 7.53
CA ALA A 325 -13.62 -0.12 6.56
C ALA A 325 -12.76 -1.33 6.15
N TYR A 326 -12.38 -2.20 7.10
CA TYR A 326 -11.67 -3.45 6.81
C TYR A 326 -12.53 -4.44 6.02
N LEU A 327 -13.80 -4.62 6.40
CA LEU A 327 -14.74 -5.50 5.72
C LEU A 327 -15.03 -5.02 4.31
N MET A 328 -15.28 -3.73 4.08
CA MET A 328 -15.45 -3.21 2.72
C MET A 328 -14.18 -3.37 1.88
N LYS A 329 -13.01 -3.25 2.51
CA LYS A 329 -11.74 -3.44 1.83
C LYS A 329 -11.49 -4.89 1.41
N SER A 330 -12.09 -5.90 2.06
CA SER A 330 -11.98 -7.29 1.59
C SER A 330 -12.71 -7.53 0.28
N PHE A 331 -13.74 -6.74 -0.01
CA PHE A 331 -14.39 -6.71 -1.33
C PHE A 331 -13.69 -5.78 -2.32
N GLY A 332 -12.60 -5.11 -1.90
CA GLY A 332 -11.84 -4.13 -2.68
C GLY A 332 -12.59 -2.83 -2.91
N PHE A 333 -13.46 -2.43 -1.99
CA PHE A 333 -14.10 -1.12 -1.98
C PHE A 333 -13.33 -0.17 -1.05
N ASP A 334 -13.20 1.07 -1.50
CA ASP A 334 -12.56 2.13 -0.71
C ASP A 334 -13.63 2.90 0.04
N VAL A 335 -13.30 3.26 1.28
CA VAL A 335 -14.10 4.20 2.07
C VAL A 335 -13.27 5.40 2.49
N SER A 336 -13.94 6.49 2.82
CA SER A 336 -13.37 7.55 3.65
C SER A 336 -14.16 7.66 4.94
N ILE A 337 -13.47 7.80 6.07
CA ILE A 337 -14.08 8.03 7.39
C ILE A 337 -13.94 9.50 7.74
N ARG A 338 -15.01 10.10 8.27
CA ARG A 338 -15.01 11.47 8.82
C ARG A 338 -15.63 11.46 10.20
N GLU A 339 -15.00 12.16 11.13
CA GLU A 339 -15.55 12.43 12.45
C GLU A 339 -16.49 13.63 12.39
N LYS A 340 -17.60 13.56 13.14
CA LYS A 340 -18.57 14.64 13.29
C LYS A 340 -19.02 14.72 14.74
N ASP A 341 -18.70 15.81 15.41
CA ASP A 341 -19.19 16.08 16.75
C ASP A 341 -20.55 16.78 16.71
N VAL A 342 -21.53 16.18 17.38
CA VAL A 342 -22.90 16.73 17.49
C VAL A 342 -23.33 16.64 18.94
N GLY A 343 -23.52 17.79 19.59
CA GLY A 343 -23.99 17.86 20.98
C GLY A 343 -23.07 17.14 21.96
N GLY A 344 -21.74 17.29 21.81
CA GLY A 344 -20.73 16.63 22.66
C GLY A 344 -20.55 15.13 22.42
N ARG A 345 -21.15 14.57 21.35
CA ARG A 345 -20.97 13.18 20.94
C ARG A 345 -20.31 13.10 19.58
N THR A 346 -19.28 12.27 19.46
CA THR A 346 -18.59 11.99 18.20
C THR A 346 -19.30 10.89 17.43
N TYR A 347 -19.53 11.12 16.14
CA TYR A 347 -20.04 10.15 15.19
C TYR A 347 -19.03 9.95 14.06
N TYR A 348 -18.93 8.73 13.55
CA TYR A 348 -18.06 8.35 12.45
C TYR A 348 -18.92 8.14 11.20
N ARG A 349 -18.69 8.96 10.17
CA ARG A 349 -19.38 8.88 8.87
C ARG A 349 -18.47 8.24 7.84
N LEU A 350 -18.89 7.10 7.32
CA LEU A 350 -18.18 6.39 6.27
C LEU A 350 -18.81 6.70 4.92
N TYR A 351 -17.99 7.05 3.94
CA TYR A 351 -18.43 7.27 2.57
C TYR A 351 -17.75 6.26 1.66
N VAL A 352 -18.51 5.55 0.84
CA VAL A 352 -17.93 4.70 -0.21
C VAL A 352 -17.39 5.59 -1.33
N VAL A 353 -16.09 5.47 -1.59
CA VAL A 353 -15.31 6.29 -2.53
C VAL A 353 -14.55 5.39 -3.52
N GLY A 354 -13.60 5.97 -4.26
CA GLY A 354 -12.79 5.23 -5.23
C GLY A 354 -13.51 4.87 -6.53
N ALA A 355 -12.81 4.16 -7.42
CA ALA A 355 -13.28 3.86 -8.77
C ALA A 355 -14.40 2.80 -8.82
N ARG A 356 -14.43 1.89 -7.83
CA ARG A 356 -15.41 0.79 -7.75
C ARG A 356 -16.71 1.15 -7.04
N LYS A 357 -16.90 2.43 -6.69
CA LYS A 357 -18.14 2.93 -6.06
C LYS A 357 -19.41 2.53 -6.83
N GLY A 358 -19.40 2.62 -8.16
CA GLY A 358 -20.55 2.24 -8.98
C GLY A 358 -20.86 0.74 -8.93
N GLU A 359 -19.85 -0.10 -8.79
CA GLU A 359 -20.00 -1.54 -8.60
C GLU A 359 -20.60 -1.85 -7.23
N PHE A 360 -20.12 -1.19 -6.18
CA PHE A 360 -20.70 -1.31 -4.84
C PHE A 360 -22.19 -0.95 -4.81
N LEU A 361 -22.58 0.17 -5.45
CA LEU A 361 -23.98 0.59 -5.51
C LEU A 361 -24.87 -0.47 -6.17
N ARG A 362 -24.42 -1.04 -7.30
CA ARG A 362 -25.14 -2.14 -7.96
C ARG A 362 -25.21 -3.38 -7.08
N MET A 363 -24.11 -3.72 -6.41
CA MET A 363 -24.10 -4.81 -5.45
C MET A 363 -25.09 -4.59 -4.31
N MET A 364 -25.35 -3.34 -3.89
CA MET A 364 -26.36 -3.02 -2.86
C MET A 364 -27.79 -2.88 -3.42
N GLY A 365 -28.04 -3.27 -4.68
CA GLY A 365 -29.37 -3.27 -5.28
C GLY A 365 -29.79 -1.93 -5.91
N LYS A 366 -28.88 -0.98 -6.10
CA LYS A 366 -29.19 0.28 -6.79
C LYS A 366 -29.16 0.09 -8.31
N GLU A 367 -30.33 0.18 -8.95
CA GLU A 367 -30.47 0.19 -10.41
C GLU A 367 -30.23 1.60 -10.99
N GLY A 368 -29.43 1.68 -12.06
CA GLY A 368 -29.25 2.91 -12.85
C GLY A 368 -28.43 4.03 -12.19
N GLY A 369 -27.77 4.83 -13.04
CA GLY A 369 -26.99 6.02 -12.65
C GLY A 369 -25.48 5.88 -12.86
N THR A 370 -24.90 6.83 -13.58
CA THR A 370 -23.44 6.98 -13.65
C THR A 370 -22.93 7.60 -12.35
N ALA A 371 -22.18 6.84 -11.56
CA ALA A 371 -21.46 7.41 -10.44
C ALA A 371 -20.46 8.45 -10.97
N PRO A 372 -20.46 9.70 -10.46
CA PRO A 372 -19.51 10.70 -10.89
C PRO A 372 -18.07 10.22 -10.68
N THR A 373 -17.16 10.68 -11.52
CA THR A 373 -15.74 10.31 -11.46
C THR A 373 -15.18 10.61 -10.07
N SER A 374 -14.67 9.60 -9.40
CA SER A 374 -14.17 9.70 -8.03
C SER A 374 -12.88 10.52 -7.97
N PRO A 375 -12.75 11.52 -7.08
CA PRO A 375 -11.50 12.26 -6.87
C PRO A 375 -10.43 11.45 -6.11
N TYR A 376 -10.73 10.18 -5.80
CA TYR A 376 -9.90 9.25 -5.02
C TYR A 376 -9.19 8.21 -5.90
N GLY A 377 -8.88 8.56 -7.16
CA GLY A 377 -7.98 7.79 -8.02
C GLY A 377 -6.49 8.03 -7.69
N TYR A 378 -5.61 7.83 -8.65
CA TYR A 378 -4.18 8.12 -8.51
C TYR A 378 -3.96 9.64 -8.40
N PRO A 379 -3.40 10.13 -7.27
CA PRO A 379 -3.30 11.56 -6.99
C PRO A 379 -2.18 12.27 -7.77
N GLU A 380 -2.17 13.60 -7.67
CA GLU A 380 -1.28 14.49 -8.42
C GLU A 380 0.22 14.15 -8.37
N PRO A 381 0.82 13.68 -7.25
CA PRO A 381 2.24 13.29 -7.26
C PRO A 381 2.56 12.18 -8.27
N ILE A 382 1.68 11.19 -8.41
CA ILE A 382 1.80 10.13 -9.43
C ILE A 382 1.64 10.72 -10.82
N VAL A 383 0.64 11.58 -11.02
CA VAL A 383 0.41 12.26 -12.31
C VAL A 383 1.62 13.10 -12.71
N THR A 384 2.25 13.79 -11.76
CA THR A 384 3.44 14.61 -11.95
C THR A 384 4.64 13.75 -12.37
N ALA A 385 4.87 12.62 -11.72
CA ALA A 385 5.89 11.65 -12.11
C ALA A 385 5.68 11.18 -13.58
N LEU A 386 4.46 10.83 -13.98
CA LEU A 386 4.15 10.43 -15.35
C LEU A 386 4.45 11.55 -16.37
N ARG A 387 4.18 12.81 -16.03
CA ARG A 387 4.52 13.97 -16.88
C ARG A 387 6.03 14.11 -17.03
N GLU A 388 6.80 13.92 -15.96
CA GLU A 388 8.27 13.98 -16.02
C GLU A 388 8.87 12.81 -16.82
N PHE A 389 8.34 11.59 -16.68
CA PHE A 389 8.70 10.47 -17.55
C PHE A 389 8.44 10.80 -19.03
N TYR A 390 7.24 11.33 -19.34
CA TYR A 390 6.90 11.75 -20.70
C TYR A 390 7.85 12.83 -21.23
N LYS A 391 8.17 13.83 -20.41
CA LYS A 391 9.09 14.92 -20.78
C LYS A 391 10.50 14.41 -21.06
N ARG A 392 11.03 13.51 -20.22
CA ARG A 392 12.38 12.92 -20.37
C ARG A 392 12.47 11.95 -21.55
N ALA A 393 11.45 11.12 -21.77
CA ALA A 393 11.43 10.11 -22.83
C ALA A 393 10.98 10.66 -24.19
N TRP A 394 9.91 11.45 -24.21
CA TRP A 394 9.19 11.85 -25.43
C TRP A 394 9.08 13.35 -25.64
N GLY A 395 9.52 14.15 -24.66
CA GLY A 395 9.72 15.59 -24.79
C GLY A 395 10.86 15.94 -25.75
N GLY A 396 10.98 17.23 -26.08
CA GLY A 396 12.00 17.77 -26.98
C GLY A 396 11.46 18.28 -28.32
N GLU A 397 12.28 19.10 -28.97
CA GLU A 397 11.99 19.75 -30.25
C GLU A 397 12.28 18.81 -31.42
N LYS A 398 11.23 18.45 -32.14
CA LYS A 398 11.30 17.69 -33.40
C LYS A 398 11.16 18.60 -34.63
N GLY A 399 11.18 19.92 -34.42
CA GLY A 399 10.86 20.91 -35.45
C GLY A 399 9.42 20.76 -35.97
N SER A 400 9.22 21.04 -37.26
CA SER A 400 7.90 20.94 -37.93
C SER A 400 7.41 19.49 -38.15
N ALA A 401 8.28 18.49 -37.93
CA ALA A 401 7.93 17.09 -38.08
C ALA A 401 7.10 16.60 -36.88
N GLY A 402 5.92 16.02 -37.15
CA GLY A 402 5.06 15.45 -36.12
C GLY A 402 5.69 14.25 -35.40
N LYS A 403 5.36 14.08 -34.11
CA LYS A 403 5.69 12.88 -33.33
C LYS A 403 4.71 11.74 -33.68
N SER A 404 5.18 10.50 -33.70
CA SER A 404 4.32 9.31 -33.91
C SER A 404 3.26 9.21 -32.81
N VAL A 405 3.64 9.47 -31.57
CA VAL A 405 2.73 9.68 -30.44
C VAL A 405 2.76 11.16 -30.04
N GLY A 406 1.68 11.90 -30.32
CA GLY A 406 1.60 13.33 -30.06
C GLY A 406 0.23 13.93 -30.37
N LYS A 407 0.08 15.25 -30.19
CA LYS A 407 -1.19 15.99 -30.27
C LYS A 407 -2.10 15.61 -31.46
N ARG A 408 -1.53 15.42 -32.65
CA ARG A 408 -2.26 15.07 -33.88
C ARG A 408 -2.66 13.60 -33.92
N SER A 409 -1.79 12.67 -33.52
CA SER A 409 -2.06 11.23 -33.60
C SER A 409 -2.99 10.75 -32.48
N THR A 410 -2.95 11.38 -31.31
CA THR A 410 -3.83 11.00 -30.18
C THR A 410 -5.18 11.71 -30.19
N ARG A 411 -5.46 12.59 -31.18
CA ARG A 411 -6.68 13.43 -31.24
C ARG A 411 -6.97 14.22 -29.94
N ARG A 412 -5.93 14.61 -29.18
CA ARG A 412 -6.05 15.14 -27.81
C ARG A 412 -6.85 14.24 -26.85
N GLY A 413 -6.70 12.92 -26.99
CA GLY A 413 -7.27 11.95 -26.05
C GLY A 413 -6.88 12.29 -24.61
N TYR A 414 -7.80 12.07 -23.67
CA TYR A 414 -7.62 12.42 -22.27
C TYR A 414 -6.28 11.93 -21.66
N PRO A 415 -5.82 10.68 -21.89
CA PRO A 415 -4.51 10.21 -21.42
C PRO A 415 -3.32 11.08 -21.89
N TYR A 416 -3.33 11.50 -23.16
CA TYR A 416 -2.28 12.38 -23.68
C TYR A 416 -2.34 13.77 -23.03
N ARG A 417 -3.54 14.33 -22.83
CA ARG A 417 -3.73 15.63 -22.17
C ARG A 417 -3.19 15.63 -20.74
N VAL A 418 -3.33 14.52 -20.02
CA VAL A 418 -2.74 14.33 -18.69
C VAL A 418 -1.21 14.45 -18.74
N LEU A 419 -0.56 13.73 -19.66
CA LEU A 419 0.90 13.71 -19.81
C LEU A 419 1.51 15.07 -20.22
N VAL A 420 0.76 15.91 -20.93
CA VAL A 420 1.22 17.26 -21.34
C VAL A 420 0.74 18.38 -20.43
N GLY A 421 0.06 18.06 -19.32
CA GLY A 421 -0.44 19.06 -18.37
C GLY A 421 -1.62 19.91 -18.87
N ASP A 422 -2.30 19.49 -19.94
CA ASP A 422 -3.50 20.15 -20.49
C ASP A 422 -4.81 19.60 -19.87
N SER A 423 -4.72 18.84 -18.78
CA SER A 423 -5.88 18.30 -18.05
C SER A 423 -6.19 19.16 -16.81
N ARG A 424 -7.48 19.45 -16.57
CA ARG A 424 -7.92 20.14 -15.33
C ARG A 424 -7.94 19.24 -14.08
N GLY A 425 -7.86 17.92 -14.25
CA GLY A 425 -7.96 16.95 -13.15
C GLY A 425 -6.65 16.81 -12.38
N LYS A 426 -6.75 16.79 -11.04
CA LYS A 426 -5.64 16.56 -10.09
C LYS A 426 -5.44 15.07 -9.73
N SER A 427 -6.19 14.18 -10.39
CA SER A 427 -6.13 12.74 -10.17
C SER A 427 -6.60 12.00 -11.41
N VAL A 428 -6.14 10.77 -11.61
CA VAL A 428 -6.55 9.90 -12.72
C VAL A 428 -7.11 8.57 -12.22
N GLY A 429 -8.10 8.02 -12.94
CA GLY A 429 -8.62 6.68 -12.67
C GLY A 429 -7.74 5.57 -13.24
N ASP A 430 -7.97 4.32 -12.82
CA ASP A 430 -7.19 3.15 -13.27
C ASP A 430 -7.24 2.93 -14.78
N ASP A 431 -8.41 3.10 -15.41
CA ASP A 431 -8.54 3.02 -16.88
C ASP A 431 -7.69 4.08 -17.60
N THR A 432 -7.63 5.30 -17.06
CA THR A 432 -6.78 6.34 -17.63
C THR A 432 -5.30 6.00 -17.46
N LEU A 433 -4.92 5.45 -16.30
CA LEU A 433 -3.55 5.03 -16.04
C LEU A 433 -3.10 3.89 -16.96
N LEU A 434 -3.97 2.91 -17.21
CA LEU A 434 -3.75 1.82 -18.18
C LEU A 434 -3.59 2.34 -19.61
N LYS A 435 -4.40 3.33 -20.01
CA LYS A 435 -4.25 3.97 -21.32
C LYS A 435 -2.93 4.74 -21.43
N ILE A 436 -2.48 5.39 -20.34
CA ILE A 436 -1.15 6.03 -20.29
C ILE A 436 -0.05 4.97 -20.44
N ARG A 437 -0.16 3.83 -19.76
CA ARG A 437 0.77 2.70 -19.90
C ARG A 437 0.86 2.21 -21.34
N SER A 438 -0.29 2.04 -22.02
CA SER A 438 -0.34 1.68 -23.45
C SER A 438 0.38 2.72 -24.32
N LEU A 439 0.20 4.01 -24.04
CA LEU A 439 0.91 5.06 -24.78
C LEU A 439 2.43 4.97 -24.57
N PHE A 440 2.92 4.70 -23.37
CA PHE A 440 4.37 4.48 -23.15
C PHE A 440 4.88 3.23 -23.86
N GLN A 441 4.09 2.15 -23.89
CA GLN A 441 4.42 0.94 -24.65
C GLN A 441 4.53 1.22 -26.15
N GLU A 442 3.58 1.97 -26.74
CA GLU A 442 3.63 2.38 -28.15
C GLU A 442 4.86 3.25 -28.46
N MET A 443 5.20 4.18 -27.56
CA MET A 443 6.41 4.99 -27.65
C MET A 443 7.68 4.12 -27.64
N ARG A 444 7.71 3.11 -26.76
CA ARG A 444 8.84 2.18 -26.62
C ARG A 444 9.03 1.36 -27.88
N GLU A 445 7.96 0.78 -28.42
CA GLU A 445 7.99 0.03 -29.68
C GLU A 445 8.43 0.90 -30.86
N SER A 446 8.03 2.17 -30.89
CA SER A 446 8.49 3.13 -31.89
C SER A 446 10.01 3.36 -31.79
N LEU A 447 10.58 3.45 -30.59
CA LEU A 447 12.03 3.62 -30.40
C LEU A 447 12.83 2.35 -30.68
N ILE A 448 12.30 1.16 -30.38
CA ILE A 448 12.94 -0.11 -30.77
C ILE A 448 13.10 -0.17 -32.28
N LYS A 449 12.02 0.13 -33.03
CA LYS A 449 12.07 0.20 -34.49
C LYS A 449 13.07 1.26 -34.99
N ALA A 450 13.15 2.41 -34.31
CA ALA A 450 14.13 3.45 -34.64
C ALA A 450 15.58 2.98 -34.37
N ARG A 451 15.79 2.23 -33.29
CA ARG A 451 17.09 1.65 -32.94
C ARG A 451 17.57 0.70 -34.03
N ASP A 452 16.71 -0.21 -34.48
CA ASP A 452 17.00 -1.17 -35.54
C ASP A 452 17.36 -0.48 -36.87
N LEU A 453 16.65 0.59 -37.22
CA LEU A 453 16.98 1.41 -38.39
C LEU A 453 18.33 2.13 -38.21
N SER A 454 18.60 2.67 -37.03
CA SER A 454 19.85 3.40 -36.72
C SER A 454 21.08 2.49 -36.76
N LEU A 455 20.93 1.20 -36.43
CA LEU A 455 22.01 0.21 -36.53
C LEU A 455 22.49 -0.06 -37.96
N ARG A 456 21.74 0.36 -38.98
CA ARG A 456 22.09 0.21 -40.40
C ARG A 456 21.91 1.51 -41.18
N LEU A 457 22.19 2.63 -40.52
CA LEU A 457 22.02 4.00 -41.02
C LEU A 457 22.64 4.21 -42.42
N GLU A 458 23.82 3.63 -42.64
CA GLU A 458 24.58 3.58 -43.90
C GLU A 458 23.85 2.94 -45.09
N HIS A 459 22.85 2.10 -44.82
CA HIS A 459 22.15 1.31 -45.83
C HIS A 459 20.65 1.61 -45.87
N LEU A 460 20.19 2.66 -45.19
CA LEU A 460 18.78 3.02 -45.20
C LEU A 460 18.36 3.60 -46.56
N SER A 461 17.30 3.04 -47.12
CA SER A 461 16.58 3.70 -48.21
C SER A 461 15.97 5.02 -47.75
N MET A 462 15.66 5.92 -48.68
CA MET A 462 14.96 7.16 -48.35
C MET A 462 13.62 6.95 -47.64
N GLY A 463 12.92 5.86 -47.94
CA GLY A 463 11.70 5.48 -47.24
C GLY A 463 11.96 5.12 -45.78
N GLU A 464 13.02 4.38 -45.51
CA GLU A 464 13.42 3.96 -44.16
C GLU A 464 14.02 5.09 -43.33
N LEU A 465 14.79 5.99 -43.94
CA LEU A 465 15.28 7.20 -43.30
C LEU A 465 14.11 8.10 -42.85
N ARG A 466 13.07 8.24 -43.68
CA ARG A 466 11.82 8.93 -43.29
C ARG A 466 11.10 8.21 -42.15
N LYS A 467 11.08 6.87 -42.14
CA LYS A 467 10.52 6.08 -41.03
C LYS A 467 11.30 6.33 -39.73
N LEU A 468 12.63 6.34 -39.77
CA LEU A 468 13.49 6.66 -38.63
C LEU A 468 13.18 8.05 -38.07
N VAL A 469 13.18 9.07 -38.93
CA VAL A 469 12.85 10.46 -38.54
C VAL A 469 11.43 10.54 -37.93
N ARG A 470 10.46 9.79 -38.45
CA ARG A 470 9.10 9.76 -37.90
C ARG A 470 9.03 9.02 -36.55
N ALA A 471 9.82 7.97 -36.36
CA ALA A 471 9.79 7.09 -35.20
C ALA A 471 10.41 7.70 -33.93
N VAL A 472 11.41 8.58 -34.07
CA VAL A 472 12.06 9.23 -32.92
C VAL A 472 11.31 10.51 -32.48
N PRO A 473 11.34 10.86 -31.18
CA PRO A 473 10.75 12.10 -30.66
C PRO A 473 11.68 13.34 -30.73
N PHE A 474 12.91 13.18 -31.23
CA PHE A 474 13.94 14.23 -31.27
C PHE A 474 14.43 14.51 -32.70
N SER A 475 15.17 15.61 -32.86
CA SER A 475 15.76 16.01 -34.15
C SER A 475 16.94 15.12 -34.52
N ILE A 476 16.81 14.32 -35.59
CA ILE A 476 17.94 13.60 -36.19
C ILE A 476 18.99 14.60 -36.70
N LEU A 477 18.57 15.75 -37.24
CA LEU A 477 19.48 16.81 -37.66
C LEU A 477 20.42 17.25 -36.53
N GLY A 478 19.89 17.40 -35.30
CA GLY A 478 20.71 17.77 -34.15
C GLY A 478 21.74 16.70 -33.75
N ALA A 479 21.48 15.42 -34.04
CA ALA A 479 22.47 14.36 -33.82
C ALA A 479 23.62 14.44 -34.84
N PHE A 480 23.32 14.80 -36.10
CA PHE A 480 24.34 15.08 -37.10
C PHE A 480 25.22 16.28 -36.69
N GLU A 481 24.60 17.35 -36.20
CA GLU A 481 25.32 18.54 -35.74
C GLU A 481 26.25 18.24 -34.56
N ARG A 482 25.79 17.48 -33.55
CA ARG A 482 26.64 17.05 -32.42
C ARG A 482 27.79 16.14 -32.83
N ALA A 483 27.60 15.33 -33.87
CA ALA A 483 28.66 14.52 -34.45
C ALA A 483 29.67 15.32 -35.28
N GLY A 484 29.48 16.64 -35.43
CA GLY A 484 30.37 17.55 -36.16
C GLY A 484 29.98 17.79 -37.62
N VAL A 485 28.82 17.32 -38.08
CA VAL A 485 28.35 17.51 -39.46
C VAL A 485 27.64 18.86 -39.59
N PRO A 486 28.04 19.75 -40.52
CA PRO A 486 27.37 21.02 -40.72
C PRO A 486 25.88 20.87 -41.04
N ALA A 487 25.04 21.73 -40.46
CA ALA A 487 23.58 21.70 -40.58
C ALA A 487 23.08 21.63 -42.04
N THR A 488 23.71 22.38 -42.95
CA THR A 488 23.40 22.39 -44.38
C THR A 488 23.63 21.04 -45.04
N ARG A 489 24.75 20.38 -44.70
CA ARG A 489 25.11 19.06 -45.21
C ARG A 489 24.19 17.98 -44.64
N ALA A 490 23.93 18.03 -43.33
CA ALA A 490 23.02 17.12 -42.67
C ALA A 490 21.60 17.20 -43.23
N ARG A 491 21.08 18.39 -43.53
CA ARG A 491 19.79 18.56 -44.23
C ARG A 491 19.81 17.90 -45.61
N ASN A 492 20.87 18.09 -46.38
CA ASN A 492 21.00 17.44 -47.69
C ASN A 492 20.95 15.90 -47.57
N TYR A 493 21.58 15.32 -46.55
CA TYR A 493 21.51 13.89 -46.29
C TYR A 493 20.11 13.42 -45.92
N LEU A 494 19.39 14.17 -45.08
CA LEU A 494 18.00 13.84 -44.73
C LEU A 494 17.03 13.96 -45.92
N HIS A 495 17.38 14.73 -46.95
CA HIS A 495 16.60 14.85 -48.19
C HIS A 495 17.01 13.88 -49.30
N ARG A 496 18.29 13.52 -49.41
CA ARG A 496 18.86 12.78 -50.54
C ARG A 496 19.40 11.39 -50.19
N GLY A 497 19.55 11.08 -48.91
CA GLY A 497 20.11 9.82 -48.40
C GLY A 497 21.43 10.05 -47.66
N VAL A 498 21.76 9.14 -46.74
CA VAL A 498 23.00 9.19 -45.98
C VAL A 498 24.10 8.42 -46.75
N PRO A 499 25.24 9.05 -47.09
CA PRO A 499 26.33 8.36 -47.80
C PRO A 499 26.98 7.27 -46.95
N GLN A 500 27.48 6.21 -47.60
CA GLN A 500 28.16 5.09 -46.93
C GLN A 500 29.57 5.42 -46.45
N ASP A 501 30.23 6.37 -47.12
CA ASP A 501 31.63 6.78 -46.92
C ASP A 501 31.79 7.98 -45.96
N LEU A 502 30.70 8.40 -45.31
CA LEU A 502 30.74 9.53 -44.39
C LEU A 502 31.62 9.21 -43.18
N LEU A 503 32.77 9.90 -43.07
CA LEU A 503 33.77 9.69 -42.00
C LEU A 503 33.17 9.84 -40.59
N GLU A 504 32.22 10.76 -40.42
CA GLU A 504 31.54 11.01 -39.15
C GLU A 504 30.35 10.08 -38.90
N LEU A 505 30.02 9.15 -39.81
CA LEU A 505 28.79 8.34 -39.73
C LEU A 505 28.72 7.49 -38.47
N ASN A 506 29.84 6.92 -38.04
CA ASN A 506 29.91 6.17 -36.79
C ASN A 506 29.61 7.06 -35.56
N LYS A 507 30.04 8.34 -35.60
CA LYS A 507 29.73 9.31 -34.54
C LYS A 507 28.24 9.67 -34.57
N VAL A 508 27.68 9.92 -35.76
CA VAL A 508 26.23 10.19 -35.92
C VAL A 508 25.39 9.01 -35.40
N LYS A 509 25.78 7.79 -35.78
CA LYS A 509 25.14 6.54 -35.35
C LYS A 509 25.18 6.39 -33.83
N ALA A 510 26.35 6.61 -33.22
CA ALA A 510 26.51 6.58 -31.77
C ALA A 510 25.63 7.63 -31.06
N GLU A 511 25.57 8.87 -31.58
CA GLU A 511 24.73 9.95 -31.05
C GLU A 511 23.24 9.59 -31.09
N ILE A 512 22.77 9.02 -32.20
CA ILE A 512 21.37 8.59 -32.35
C ILE A 512 21.07 7.42 -31.41
N LEU A 513 21.91 6.39 -31.39
CA LEU A 513 21.72 5.20 -30.57
C LEU A 513 21.75 5.53 -29.08
N SER A 514 22.71 6.33 -28.63
CA SER A 514 22.82 6.75 -27.22
C SER A 514 21.56 7.49 -26.76
N GLU A 515 21.03 8.41 -27.58
CA GLU A 515 19.80 9.14 -27.25
C GLU A 515 18.56 8.24 -27.28
N ILE A 516 18.50 7.26 -28.19
CA ILE A 516 17.43 6.24 -28.22
C ILE A 516 17.49 5.37 -26.96
N ASP A 517 18.65 4.82 -26.61
CA ASP A 517 18.83 3.90 -25.48
C ASP A 517 18.52 4.61 -24.16
N ARG A 518 18.96 5.87 -24.01
CA ARG A 518 18.61 6.72 -22.86
C ARG A 518 17.09 6.90 -22.73
N ARG A 519 16.37 7.14 -23.83
CA ARG A 519 14.90 7.32 -23.81
C ARG A 519 14.15 6.02 -23.62
N LEU A 520 14.65 4.90 -24.15
CA LEU A 520 14.10 3.57 -23.92
C LEU A 520 14.14 3.22 -22.43
N SER A 521 15.28 3.45 -21.77
CA SER A 521 15.41 3.25 -20.32
C SER A 521 14.36 4.05 -19.53
N VAL A 522 14.11 5.31 -19.88
CA VAL A 522 13.05 6.12 -19.24
C VAL A 522 11.64 5.56 -19.49
N LEU A 523 11.37 5.00 -20.66
CA LEU A 523 10.07 4.38 -20.96
C LEU A 523 9.88 3.07 -20.19
N ASP A 524 10.93 2.27 -20.06
CA ASP A 524 10.93 1.06 -19.22
C ASP A 524 10.68 1.43 -17.74
N GLU A 525 11.36 2.45 -17.23
CA GLU A 525 11.11 3.01 -15.89
C GLU A 525 9.65 3.47 -15.74
N ALA A 526 9.10 4.17 -16.73
CA ALA A 526 7.72 4.68 -16.67
C ALA A 526 6.67 3.57 -16.66
N ILE A 527 6.87 2.51 -17.46
CA ILE A 527 5.97 1.34 -17.50
C ILE A 527 6.06 0.58 -16.17
N SER A 528 7.27 0.33 -15.68
CA SER A 528 7.50 -0.31 -14.39
C SER A 528 6.88 0.50 -13.25
N PHE A 529 7.07 1.83 -13.24
CA PHE A 529 6.46 2.73 -12.26
C PHE A 529 4.93 2.59 -12.24
N ILE A 530 4.28 2.57 -13.42
CA ILE A 530 2.82 2.37 -13.49
C ILE A 530 2.43 1.02 -12.91
N ASP A 531 3.16 -0.04 -13.26
CA ASP A 531 2.85 -1.39 -12.78
C ASP A 531 3.03 -1.49 -11.25
N GLU A 532 4.04 -0.83 -10.68
CA GLU A 532 4.27 -0.75 -9.22
C GLU A 532 3.20 0.08 -8.48
N VAL A 533 2.87 1.30 -8.93
CA VAL A 533 1.86 2.11 -8.23
C VAL A 533 0.47 1.46 -8.26
N ARG A 534 0.17 0.64 -9.28
CA ARG A 534 -1.10 -0.08 -9.44
C ARG A 534 -1.27 -1.26 -8.49
N LYS A 535 -0.23 -1.67 -7.79
CA LYS A 535 -0.30 -2.69 -6.72
C LYS A 535 -0.99 -2.15 -5.47
N TYR A 536 -0.95 -0.83 -5.27
CA TYR A 536 -1.41 -0.18 -4.05
C TYR A 536 -2.57 0.79 -4.29
N GLU A 537 -3.28 1.09 -3.23
CA GLU A 537 -4.12 2.27 -3.12
C GLU A 537 -3.31 3.41 -2.49
N TRP A 538 -3.59 4.64 -2.89
CA TRP A 538 -2.82 5.81 -2.46
C TRP A 538 -3.70 6.86 -1.79
N ASP A 539 -3.26 7.30 -0.62
CA ASP A 539 -3.92 8.36 0.14
C ASP A 539 -2.96 9.52 0.38
N ILE A 540 -3.52 10.71 0.56
CA ILE A 540 -2.76 11.94 0.72
C ILE A 540 -2.68 12.29 2.20
N VAL A 541 -1.47 12.46 2.70
CA VAL A 541 -1.18 13.03 4.03
C VAL A 541 -1.74 14.44 4.09
N VAL A 542 -2.52 14.75 5.12
CA VAL A 542 -3.09 16.09 5.37
C VAL A 542 -2.43 16.78 6.55
N SER A 543 -1.96 16.03 7.55
CA SER A 543 -1.18 16.55 8.68
C SER A 543 -0.23 15.50 9.24
N THR A 544 0.85 15.98 9.84
CA THR A 544 1.83 15.22 10.62
C THR A 544 2.14 16.04 11.88
N GLU A 545 1.85 15.46 13.04
CA GLU A 545 1.95 16.16 14.33
C GLU A 545 2.64 15.28 15.36
N GLU A 546 3.65 15.80 16.06
CA GLU A 546 4.26 15.10 17.18
C GLU A 546 3.38 15.26 18.43
N VAL A 547 3.08 14.14 19.08
CA VAL A 547 2.17 14.06 20.21
C VAL A 547 2.90 13.40 21.39
N HIS A 548 2.80 14.04 22.56
CA HIS A 548 3.26 13.46 23.81
C HIS A 548 2.49 12.16 24.12
N TYR A 549 3.20 11.09 24.43
CA TYR A 549 2.62 9.75 24.57
C TYR A 549 2.97 9.08 25.90
N ASP A 550 4.25 9.05 26.29
CA ASP A 550 4.74 8.45 27.55
C ASP A 550 4.21 7.03 27.85
N ASP A 551 4.07 6.21 26.81
CA ASP A 551 3.54 4.85 26.92
C ASP A 551 4.26 3.88 25.96
N TYR A 552 3.86 2.61 25.97
CA TYR A 552 4.42 1.58 25.12
C TYR A 552 3.92 1.71 23.68
N VAL A 553 4.86 1.65 22.73
CA VAL A 553 4.59 1.38 21.32
C VAL A 553 4.89 -0.09 21.02
N TYR A 554 4.24 -0.62 19.98
CA TYR A 554 4.22 -2.05 19.68
C TYR A 554 4.53 -2.31 18.20
N ASP A 555 5.10 -3.47 17.88
CA ASP A 555 5.26 -3.95 16.50
C ASP A 555 5.09 -5.47 16.47
N PHE A 556 4.57 -6.01 15.37
CA PHE A 556 4.76 -7.44 15.10
C PHE A 556 6.23 -7.68 14.68
N VAL A 557 6.67 -8.91 14.60
CA VAL A 557 7.92 -9.25 13.90
C VAL A 557 7.58 -10.29 12.85
N VAL A 558 7.58 -9.86 11.60
CA VAL A 558 7.12 -10.63 10.43
C VAL A 558 8.34 -10.98 9.58
N PRO A 559 8.92 -12.19 9.73
CA PRO A 559 10.17 -12.54 9.07
C PRO A 559 10.06 -12.51 7.54
N GLU A 560 8.90 -12.87 7.02
CA GLU A 560 8.63 -12.98 5.59
C GLU A 560 7.84 -11.76 5.07
N GLY A 561 8.31 -11.09 4.01
CA GLY A 561 7.59 -9.95 3.39
C GLY A 561 7.62 -8.62 4.16
N HIS A 562 8.12 -8.60 5.40
CA HIS A 562 8.47 -7.39 6.18
C HIS A 562 7.38 -6.31 6.27
N THR A 563 6.12 -6.70 6.17
CA THR A 563 4.99 -5.78 6.29
C THR A 563 3.84 -6.46 6.99
N PHE A 564 2.99 -5.65 7.62
CA PHE A 564 1.68 -6.10 8.06
C PHE A 564 0.65 -5.00 7.83
N ILE A 565 -0.63 -5.36 7.92
CA ILE A 565 -1.75 -4.44 7.75
C ILE A 565 -2.29 -4.07 9.12
N GLY A 566 -2.45 -2.78 9.37
CA GLY A 566 -3.00 -2.25 10.62
C GLY A 566 -3.41 -0.80 10.49
N GLY A 567 -3.84 -0.20 11.60
CA GLY A 567 -4.28 1.20 11.66
C GLY A 567 -5.79 1.35 11.57
N TRP A 568 -6.29 2.54 11.89
CA TRP A 568 -7.73 2.82 12.00
C TRP A 568 -8.50 2.56 10.69
N MET A 569 -7.80 2.58 9.56
CA MET A 569 -8.25 1.97 8.32
C MET A 569 -7.11 1.13 7.74
N PRO A 570 -7.39 0.17 6.84
CA PRO A 570 -6.36 -0.68 6.25
C PRO A 570 -5.19 0.15 5.68
N THR A 571 -4.02 -0.04 6.26
CA THR A 571 -2.78 0.67 5.91
C THR A 571 -1.62 -0.32 5.92
N LEU A 572 -0.67 -0.13 5.01
CA LEU A 572 0.54 -0.93 4.93
C LEU A 572 1.58 -0.40 5.92
N LEU A 573 1.92 -1.19 6.93
CA LEU A 573 2.91 -0.87 7.96
C LEU A 573 4.19 -1.66 7.69
N HIS A 574 5.33 -0.96 7.71
CA HIS A 574 6.63 -1.60 7.53
C HIS A 574 7.04 -2.29 8.83
N ASN A 575 7.48 -3.54 8.71
CA ASN A 575 7.99 -4.32 9.81
C ASN A 575 9.51 -4.37 9.79
N THR A 576 10.18 -4.16 10.91
CA THR A 576 11.65 -4.24 10.97
C THR A 576 12.09 -5.65 11.27
N GLN A 577 13.02 -6.18 10.49
CA GLN A 577 13.80 -7.31 10.98
C GLN A 577 14.75 -6.87 12.08
N LEU A 578 14.78 -7.65 13.15
CA LEU A 578 15.94 -7.75 14.02
C LEU A 578 17.18 -7.95 13.12
N CYS A 579 18.24 -7.15 13.32
CA CYS A 579 19.55 -7.30 12.66
C CYS A 579 20.13 -8.74 12.71
N HIS A 580 19.50 -9.62 13.49
CA HIS A 580 19.73 -11.05 13.58
C HIS A 580 19.78 -11.79 12.23
N GLN A 581 18.97 -11.43 11.21
CA GLN A 581 19.03 -12.17 9.93
C GLN A 581 20.31 -11.89 9.14
N LEU A 582 20.85 -10.67 9.18
CA LEU A 582 22.17 -10.35 8.63
C LEU A 582 23.29 -11.06 9.40
N ALA A 583 23.17 -11.16 10.74
CA ALA A 583 24.14 -11.89 11.56
C ALA A 583 24.13 -13.41 11.28
N VAL A 584 22.95 -13.99 11.03
CA VAL A 584 22.80 -15.43 10.74
C VAL A 584 23.34 -15.81 9.36
N THR A 585 23.13 -14.99 8.32
CA THR A 585 23.64 -15.28 6.97
C THR A 585 25.18 -15.24 6.90
N VAL A 586 25.84 -14.49 7.79
CA VAL A 586 27.32 -14.44 7.89
C VAL A 586 27.86 -15.60 8.75
N GLN A 587 27.01 -16.31 9.51
CA GLN A 587 27.40 -17.43 10.38
C GLN A 587 27.16 -18.82 9.78
N LEU A 588 26.45 -18.93 8.66
CA LEU A 588 26.32 -20.19 7.94
C LEU A 588 27.55 -20.39 7.03
N PRO A 589 28.27 -21.51 7.15
CA PRO A 589 29.50 -21.78 6.38
C PRO A 589 29.32 -21.76 4.86
#